data_AF-A0A4R3JEJ2-F1
#
_entry.id   AF-A0A4R3JEJ2-F1
#
_cell.length_a   1.000
_cell.length_b   1.000
_cell.length_c   1.000
_cell.angle_alpha   90.00
_cell.angle_beta   90.00
_cell.angle_gamma   90.00
#
_symmetry.space_group_name_H-M   'P 1'
#
loop_
_entity.id
_entity.type
_entity.pdbx_description
1 polymer ?
#
loop_
_entity_poly.entity_id
_entity_poly.type
_entity_poly.pdbx_seq_one_letter_code
_entity_poly.pdbx_strand_id
1 'polypeptide(L)'
;MNMLMISAPILVFMTVGILAVSVLRRAKDGYSRKEYDVAIYKDQLTEVDRDLDRGVLNADQAEAARVEIERRMLGADAGAGASKGRPLSQKAHRVLTAVVVVVVPLGAAALYLDLGKPTLHDLPYAGRHDPAFQQANRLDQLRSMVVQLEEKVQRRPNDQKGVALLGQAYVALGEYEKAVKMYRRLVKLTNRGTEALAAYGEALALAGNGPIPKEAQTVFQEILVRDANDPRPYFYLGMADAQQGRLKAAIDTWMALVKRSPPDARWLPQLASLIGQASKELGVAPPPEILALSQPKLPPFASGGASGGASSGASGPTREQMQAAQNMTPEQRQAFIRSMVDKLAQQLKANPNDLQGWRRLARAYDVLGEKDKAKQARERIAALQKSGAQNQGGGQSRVAPPPGPTREQMQAAQSMTPEQRQAFIRSMVDKLAQQLKANPNDLQGWRRLARAYDVLGEKDKAKEARAKIAVLQGKP
;
A
#
# COMPACT_ATOMS: atom_id res chain seq x y z
N MET A 1 -22.06 -5.71 21.94
CA MET A 1 -21.73 -7.14 21.92
C MET A 1 -21.48 -7.52 20.47
N ASN A 2 -20.24 -7.82 20.06
CA ASN A 2 -19.98 -8.16 18.66
C ASN A 2 -20.70 -9.47 18.31
N MET A 3 -21.31 -9.55 17.12
CA MET A 3 -21.98 -10.76 16.64
C MET A 3 -21.02 -11.97 16.64
N LEU A 4 -19.73 -11.70 16.44
CA LEU A 4 -18.59 -12.64 16.50
C LEU A 4 -18.41 -13.29 17.88
N MET A 5 -18.63 -12.55 18.99
CA MET A 5 -18.52 -13.10 20.35
C MET A 5 -19.63 -14.11 20.68
N ILE A 6 -20.76 -14.05 19.98
CA ILE A 6 -21.86 -15.00 20.14
C ILE A 6 -21.71 -16.16 19.15
N SER A 7 -21.32 -15.89 17.89
CA SER A 7 -21.19 -16.93 16.87
C SER A 7 -20.00 -17.87 17.09
N ALA A 8 -18.86 -17.37 17.59
CA ALA A 8 -17.68 -18.18 17.85
C ALA A 8 -17.90 -19.34 18.85
N PRO A 9 -18.42 -19.12 20.08
CA PRO A 9 -18.68 -20.22 21.01
C PRO A 9 -19.76 -21.18 20.49
N ILE A 10 -20.79 -20.68 19.80
CA ILE A 10 -21.81 -21.53 19.15
C ILE A 10 -21.17 -22.46 18.10
N LEU A 11 -20.25 -21.94 17.28
CA LEU A 11 -19.57 -22.72 16.24
C LEU A 11 -18.64 -23.80 16.85
N VAL A 12 -17.97 -23.48 17.96
CA VAL A 12 -17.18 -24.45 18.74
C VAL A 12 -18.08 -25.54 19.33
N PHE A 13 -19.20 -25.18 19.97
CA PHE A 13 -20.18 -26.17 20.47
C PHE A 13 -20.74 -27.06 19.35
N MET A 14 -21.09 -26.48 18.20
CA MET A 14 -21.60 -27.23 17.04
C MET A 14 -20.57 -28.21 16.46
N THR A 15 -19.31 -27.78 16.31
CA THR A 15 -18.25 -28.65 15.75
C THR A 15 -17.89 -29.79 16.71
N VAL A 16 -17.74 -29.51 18.01
CA VAL A 16 -17.51 -30.56 19.01
C VAL A 16 -18.72 -31.50 19.13
N GLY A 17 -19.94 -30.99 19.01
CA GLY A 17 -21.18 -31.78 18.95
C GLY A 17 -21.26 -32.72 17.75
N ILE A 18 -20.89 -32.26 16.54
CA ILE A 18 -20.86 -33.10 15.33
C ILE A 18 -19.82 -34.23 15.47
N LEU A 19 -18.63 -33.93 16.00
CA LEU A 19 -17.61 -34.93 16.28
C LEU A 19 -18.07 -35.95 17.34
N ALA A 20 -18.74 -35.49 18.40
CA ALA A 20 -19.34 -36.36 19.41
C ALA A 20 -20.40 -37.32 18.80
N VAL A 21 -21.25 -36.83 17.90
CA VAL A 21 -22.23 -37.66 17.18
C VAL A 21 -21.54 -38.70 16.29
N SER A 22 -20.45 -38.34 15.60
CA SER A 22 -19.67 -39.28 14.79
C SER A 22 -19.09 -40.43 15.64
N VAL A 23 -18.43 -40.09 16.76
CA VAL A 23 -17.87 -41.07 17.71
C VAL A 23 -18.95 -41.97 18.31
N LEU A 24 -20.11 -41.41 18.67
CA LEU A 24 -21.23 -42.17 19.25
C LEU A 24 -21.98 -43.05 18.23
N ARG A 25 -22.02 -42.67 16.95
CA ARG A 25 -22.58 -43.51 15.86
C ARG A 25 -21.66 -44.68 15.52
N ARG A 26 -20.34 -44.47 15.52
CA ARG A 26 -19.34 -45.54 15.25
C ARG A 26 -19.37 -46.68 16.28
N ALA A 27 -19.97 -46.45 17.45
CA ALA A 27 -20.22 -47.48 18.47
C ALA A 27 -21.53 -48.28 18.25
N LYS A 28 -22.27 -48.04 17.16
CA LYS A 28 -23.52 -48.72 16.80
C LYS A 28 -23.36 -49.60 15.55
N ASP A 29 -22.62 -49.11 14.57
CA ASP A 29 -22.43 -49.78 13.27
C ASP A 29 -21.19 -50.68 13.30
N GLY A 30 -21.33 -51.82 13.99
CA GLY A 30 -20.32 -52.88 14.05
C GLY A 30 -20.22 -53.66 12.75
N TYR A 31 -19.89 -53.01 11.63
CA TYR A 31 -19.44 -53.71 10.42
C TYR A 31 -18.23 -54.57 10.80
N SER A 32 -18.32 -55.87 10.51
CA SER A 32 -17.27 -56.80 10.89
C SER A 32 -16.01 -56.46 10.12
N ARG A 33 -14.95 -56.09 10.84
CA ARG A 33 -13.64 -55.75 10.24
C ARG A 33 -13.16 -56.84 9.26
N LYS A 34 -13.50 -58.09 9.59
CA LYS A 34 -13.31 -59.30 8.80
C LYS A 34 -13.95 -59.25 7.40
N GLU A 35 -15.16 -58.71 7.26
CA GLU A 35 -15.84 -58.60 5.96
C GLU A 35 -15.15 -57.56 5.06
N TYR A 36 -14.66 -56.47 5.65
CA TYR A 36 -13.90 -55.43 4.94
C TYR A 36 -12.51 -55.91 4.52
N ASP A 37 -11.77 -56.56 5.43
CA ASP A 37 -10.43 -57.06 5.16
C ASP A 37 -10.45 -58.19 4.10
N VAL A 38 -11.44 -59.09 4.13
CA VAL A 38 -11.64 -60.13 3.10
C VAL A 38 -11.99 -59.53 1.73
N ALA A 39 -12.74 -58.44 1.67
CA ALA A 39 -13.03 -57.77 0.40
C ALA A 39 -11.76 -57.20 -0.25
N ILE A 40 -10.86 -56.62 0.55
CA ILE A 40 -9.56 -56.09 0.07
C ILE A 40 -8.69 -57.21 -0.51
N TYR A 41 -8.56 -58.35 0.18
CA TYR A 41 -7.73 -59.46 -0.32
C TYR A 41 -8.27 -60.08 -1.63
N LYS A 42 -9.59 -60.08 -1.85
CA LYS A 42 -10.17 -60.52 -3.14
C LYS A 42 -9.86 -59.58 -4.28
N ASP A 43 -9.88 -58.26 -4.02
CA ASP A 43 -9.51 -57.25 -5.01
C ASP A 43 -8.00 -57.37 -5.37
N GLN A 44 -7.14 -57.64 -4.38
CA GLN A 44 -5.71 -57.90 -4.60
C GLN A 44 -5.44 -59.13 -5.48
N LEU A 45 -6.16 -60.24 -5.29
CA LEU A 45 -6.05 -61.41 -6.20
C LEU A 45 -6.43 -61.04 -7.64
N THR A 46 -7.47 -60.21 -7.80
CA THR A 46 -7.97 -59.77 -9.11
C THR A 46 -6.98 -58.84 -9.84
N GLU A 47 -6.18 -58.05 -9.11
CA GLU A 47 -5.12 -57.24 -9.74
C GLU A 47 -3.90 -58.10 -10.12
N VAL A 48 -3.57 -59.16 -9.36
CA VAL A 48 -2.52 -60.12 -9.75
C VAL A 48 -2.87 -60.85 -11.06
N ASP A 49 -4.16 -61.18 -11.29
CA ASP A 49 -4.62 -61.67 -12.60
C ASP A 49 -4.35 -60.67 -13.73
N ARG A 50 -4.72 -59.39 -13.53
CA ARG A 50 -4.50 -58.34 -14.55
C ARG A 50 -3.02 -58.09 -14.84
N ASP A 51 -2.16 -58.16 -13.84
CA ASP A 51 -0.73 -57.93 -14.02
C ASP A 51 -0.01 -59.13 -14.65
N LEU A 52 -0.54 -60.35 -14.51
CA LEU A 52 -0.15 -61.51 -15.33
C LEU A 52 -0.59 -61.32 -16.79
N ASP A 53 -1.85 -60.96 -17.03
CA ASP A 53 -2.39 -60.70 -18.39
C ASP A 53 -1.63 -59.58 -19.13
N ARG A 54 -1.16 -58.57 -18.39
CA ARG A 54 -0.33 -57.46 -18.91
C ARG A 54 1.15 -57.83 -19.10
N GLY A 55 1.57 -59.02 -18.69
CA GLY A 55 2.97 -59.46 -18.72
C GLY A 55 3.89 -58.71 -17.76
N VAL A 56 3.33 -58.07 -16.72
CA VAL A 56 4.08 -57.39 -15.64
C VAL A 56 4.63 -58.42 -14.65
N LEU A 57 3.87 -59.51 -14.44
CA LEU A 57 4.29 -60.70 -13.70
C LEU A 57 4.42 -61.89 -14.65
N ASN A 58 5.33 -62.82 -14.35
CA ASN A 58 5.32 -64.14 -14.96
C ASN A 58 4.44 -65.12 -14.16
N ALA A 59 4.16 -66.31 -14.72
CA ALA A 59 3.26 -67.29 -14.10
C ALA A 59 3.69 -67.68 -12.67
N ASP A 60 4.96 -68.04 -12.49
CA ASP A 60 5.53 -68.47 -11.20
C ASP A 60 5.43 -67.36 -10.13
N GLN A 61 5.66 -66.10 -10.52
CA GLN A 61 5.53 -64.93 -9.64
C GLN A 61 4.06 -64.66 -9.28
N ALA A 62 3.14 -64.76 -10.24
CA ALA A 62 1.72 -64.56 -10.01
C ALA A 62 1.15 -65.66 -9.09
N GLU A 63 1.54 -66.92 -9.28
CA GLU A 63 1.13 -68.03 -8.42
C GLU A 63 1.67 -67.85 -6.98
N ALA A 64 2.96 -67.53 -6.82
CA ALA A 64 3.54 -67.24 -5.51
C ALA A 64 2.85 -66.05 -4.80
N ALA A 65 2.46 -65.01 -5.55
CA ALA A 65 1.73 -63.86 -5.00
C ALA A 65 0.32 -64.25 -4.53
N ARG A 66 -0.43 -65.05 -5.30
CA ARG A 66 -1.76 -65.56 -4.90
C ARG A 66 -1.68 -66.35 -3.59
N VAL A 67 -0.76 -67.31 -3.51
CA VAL A 67 -0.60 -68.18 -2.33
C VAL A 67 -0.32 -67.36 -1.06
N GLU A 68 0.52 -66.33 -1.14
CA GLU A 68 0.78 -65.45 0.02
C GLU A 68 -0.42 -64.54 0.37
N ILE A 69 -1.20 -64.07 -0.62
CA ILE A 69 -2.42 -63.28 -0.39
C ILE A 69 -3.51 -64.17 0.25
N GLU A 70 -3.72 -65.38 -0.25
CA GLU A 70 -4.68 -66.34 0.32
C GLU A 70 -4.26 -66.76 1.74
N ARG A 71 -2.97 -67.01 1.97
CA ARG A 71 -2.44 -67.29 3.32
C ARG A 71 -2.67 -66.13 4.28
N ARG A 72 -2.58 -64.87 3.83
CA ARG A 72 -2.90 -63.68 4.63
C ARG A 72 -4.39 -63.52 4.87
N MET A 73 -5.23 -63.80 3.88
CA MET A 73 -6.69 -63.81 4.01
C MET A 73 -7.14 -64.82 5.07
N LEU A 74 -6.55 -66.03 5.07
CA LEU A 74 -6.81 -67.07 6.07
C LEU A 74 -6.18 -66.73 7.44
N GLY A 75 -5.03 -66.06 7.47
CA GLY A 75 -4.33 -65.65 8.69
C GLY A 75 -4.94 -64.45 9.44
N ALA A 76 -5.91 -63.74 8.84
CA ALA A 76 -6.46 -62.50 9.38
C ALA A 76 -7.16 -62.65 10.76
N ASP A 77 -7.64 -63.85 11.12
CA ASP A 77 -8.20 -64.12 12.45
C ASP A 77 -7.14 -64.17 13.57
N ALA A 78 -5.87 -64.50 13.26
CA ALA A 78 -4.84 -64.76 14.27
C ALA A 78 -4.32 -63.48 14.99
N GLY A 79 -4.48 -62.31 14.38
CA GLY A 79 -3.97 -61.04 14.92
C GLY A 79 -4.91 -60.29 15.87
N ALA A 80 -6.18 -60.70 15.97
CA ALA A 80 -7.23 -59.92 16.66
C ALA A 80 -7.20 -60.02 18.21
N GLY A 81 -6.25 -60.75 18.80
CA GLY A 81 -6.23 -61.08 20.23
C GLY A 81 -5.49 -60.11 21.17
N ALA A 82 -4.92 -59.00 20.68
CA ALA A 82 -3.87 -58.25 21.39
C ALA A 82 -4.20 -56.77 21.73
N SER A 83 -5.34 -56.50 22.37
CA SER A 83 -5.55 -55.21 23.07
C SER A 83 -6.40 -55.37 24.35
N LYS A 84 -5.76 -55.84 25.44
CA LYS A 84 -6.39 -56.01 26.77
C LYS A 84 -6.60 -54.68 27.52
N GLY A 85 -7.21 -53.68 26.88
CA GLY A 85 -7.85 -52.58 27.57
C GLY A 85 -9.28 -52.98 27.92
N ARG A 86 -9.69 -52.92 29.20
CA ARG A 86 -11.11 -53.06 29.56
C ARG A 86 -11.89 -51.92 28.90
N PRO A 87 -12.79 -52.16 27.92
CA PRO A 87 -13.49 -51.08 27.26
C PRO A 87 -14.37 -50.35 28.28
N LEU A 88 -14.34 -49.02 28.27
CA LEU A 88 -15.23 -48.21 29.08
C LEU A 88 -16.68 -48.56 28.73
N SER A 89 -17.53 -48.72 29.75
CA SER A 89 -18.96 -48.98 29.56
C SER A 89 -19.57 -47.94 28.60
N GLN A 90 -20.51 -48.35 27.76
CA GLN A 90 -21.18 -47.44 26.81
C GLN A 90 -21.82 -46.23 27.52
N LYS A 91 -22.24 -46.38 28.79
CA LYS A 91 -22.69 -45.27 29.64
C LYS A 91 -21.53 -44.33 30.01
N ALA A 92 -20.38 -44.88 30.43
CA ALA A 92 -19.19 -44.10 30.78
C ALA A 92 -18.64 -43.32 29.56
N HIS A 93 -18.62 -43.93 28.36
CA HIS A 93 -18.27 -43.22 27.13
C HIS A 93 -19.23 -42.06 26.82
N ARG A 94 -20.55 -42.25 26.96
CA ARG A 94 -21.52 -41.16 26.76
C ARG A 94 -21.34 -40.02 27.75
N VAL A 95 -21.11 -40.33 29.03
CA VAL A 95 -20.83 -39.33 30.07
C VAL A 95 -19.53 -38.58 29.77
N LEU A 96 -18.44 -39.28 29.45
CA LEU A 96 -17.16 -38.65 29.11
C LEU A 96 -17.28 -37.72 27.91
N THR A 97 -17.95 -38.16 26.85
CA THR A 97 -18.22 -37.32 25.66
C THR A 97 -19.06 -36.10 26.02
N ALA A 98 -20.10 -36.23 26.84
CA ALA A 98 -20.91 -35.10 27.29
C ALA A 98 -20.10 -34.09 28.13
N VAL A 99 -19.23 -34.57 29.03
CA VAL A 99 -18.31 -33.72 29.80
C VAL A 99 -17.37 -32.95 28.88
N VAL A 100 -16.75 -33.61 27.90
CA VAL A 100 -15.84 -32.94 26.93
C VAL A 100 -16.57 -31.88 26.10
N VAL A 101 -17.78 -32.17 25.62
CA VAL A 101 -18.62 -31.23 24.85
C VAL A 101 -18.94 -29.95 25.64
N VAL A 102 -19.03 -30.02 26.97
CA VAL A 102 -19.38 -28.87 27.83
C VAL A 102 -18.14 -28.18 28.39
N VAL A 103 -17.16 -28.93 28.90
CA VAL A 103 -15.99 -28.37 29.60
C VAL A 103 -15.04 -27.66 28.63
N VAL A 104 -14.81 -28.20 27.43
CA VAL A 104 -13.84 -27.60 26.49
C VAL A 104 -14.29 -26.21 26.00
N PRO A 105 -15.54 -26.00 25.53
CA PRO A 105 -15.97 -24.67 25.09
C PRO A 105 -16.09 -23.66 26.25
N LEU A 106 -16.52 -24.09 27.44
CA LEU A 106 -16.60 -23.20 28.61
C LEU A 106 -15.21 -22.81 29.11
N GLY A 107 -14.25 -23.74 29.15
CA GLY A 107 -12.86 -23.45 29.49
C GLY A 107 -12.19 -22.50 28.49
N ALA A 108 -12.45 -22.69 27.18
CA ALA A 108 -11.99 -21.77 26.14
C ALA A 108 -12.60 -20.37 26.28
N ALA A 109 -13.88 -20.27 26.63
CA ALA A 109 -14.55 -18.99 26.88
C ALA A 109 -13.96 -18.28 28.12
N ALA A 110 -13.72 -19.01 29.22
CA ALA A 110 -13.10 -18.46 30.43
C ALA A 110 -11.68 -17.94 30.16
N LEU A 111 -10.83 -18.72 29.46
CA LEU A 111 -9.49 -18.30 29.06
C LEU A 111 -9.50 -17.08 28.13
N TYR A 112 -10.50 -16.96 27.24
CA TYR A 112 -10.67 -15.78 26.39
C TYR A 112 -11.08 -14.53 27.19
N LEU A 113 -11.85 -14.68 28.27
CA LEU A 113 -12.22 -13.56 29.14
C LEU A 113 -11.05 -13.08 30.01
N ASP A 114 -10.14 -13.97 30.39
CA ASP A 114 -8.96 -13.67 31.22
C ASP A 114 -7.77 -13.11 30.40
N LEU A 115 -7.40 -13.77 29.30
CA LEU A 115 -6.25 -13.36 28.46
C LEU A 115 -6.63 -12.43 27.29
N GLY A 116 -7.91 -12.38 26.92
CA GLY A 116 -8.38 -11.66 25.74
C GLY A 116 -8.69 -10.18 25.99
N LYS A 117 -9.19 -9.52 24.94
CA LYS A 117 -9.64 -8.12 24.99
C LYS A 117 -11.07 -8.00 24.44
N PRO A 118 -12.10 -8.45 25.19
CA PRO A 118 -13.48 -8.53 24.71
C PRO A 118 -14.12 -7.15 24.41
N THR A 119 -13.48 -6.05 24.81
CA THR A 119 -13.91 -4.67 24.55
C THR A 119 -13.41 -4.09 23.23
N LEU A 120 -12.54 -4.79 22.48
CA LEU A 120 -12.10 -4.32 21.16
C LEU A 120 -13.25 -4.44 20.13
N HIS A 121 -13.61 -3.31 19.52
CA HIS A 121 -14.52 -3.28 18.37
C HIS A 121 -13.86 -3.91 17.14
N ASP A 122 -14.65 -4.63 16.34
CA ASP A 122 -14.18 -5.21 15.08
C ASP A 122 -13.75 -4.11 14.11
N LEU A 123 -12.44 -4.01 13.81
CA LEU A 123 -11.92 -3.06 12.84
C LEU A 123 -12.27 -3.50 11.41
N PRO A 124 -13.13 -2.77 10.67
CA PRO A 124 -13.61 -3.19 9.36
C PRO A 124 -12.44 -3.38 8.39
N TYR A 125 -12.36 -4.55 7.76
CA TYR A 125 -11.24 -4.94 6.89
C TYR A 125 -10.97 -3.93 5.75
N ALA A 126 -12.03 -3.27 5.28
CA ALA A 126 -11.97 -2.23 4.24
C ALA A 126 -11.18 -0.96 4.66
N GLY A 127 -11.12 -0.63 5.96
CA GLY A 127 -10.46 0.59 6.45
C GLY A 127 -8.93 0.47 6.63
N ARG A 128 -8.40 -0.77 6.71
CA ARG A 128 -6.96 -1.00 7.02
C ARG A 128 -6.00 -0.54 5.92
N HIS A 129 -6.49 -0.34 4.70
CA HIS A 129 -5.72 0.15 3.55
C HIS A 129 -5.99 1.64 3.24
N ASP A 130 -6.83 2.32 4.04
CA ASP A 130 -7.04 3.75 3.90
C ASP A 130 -5.90 4.52 4.58
N PRO A 131 -5.10 5.33 3.85
CA PRO A 131 -4.01 6.10 4.43
C PRO A 131 -4.45 7.06 5.53
N ALA A 132 -5.67 7.60 5.46
CA ALA A 132 -6.20 8.51 6.47
C ALA A 132 -6.52 7.75 7.78
N PHE A 133 -7.09 6.56 7.68
CA PHE A 133 -7.36 5.70 8.84
C PHE A 133 -6.06 5.20 9.48
N GLN A 134 -5.08 4.78 8.66
CA GLN A 134 -3.74 4.45 9.16
C GLN A 134 -3.08 5.64 9.86
N GLN A 135 -3.18 6.85 9.31
CA GLN A 135 -2.61 8.05 9.90
C GLN A 135 -3.27 8.41 11.24
N ALA A 136 -4.60 8.37 11.32
CA ALA A 136 -5.32 8.61 12.58
C ALA A 136 -4.89 7.61 13.67
N ASN A 137 -4.89 6.31 13.36
CA ASN A 137 -4.47 5.28 14.30
C ASN A 137 -2.98 5.43 14.72
N ARG A 138 -2.08 5.88 13.83
CA ARG A 138 -0.69 6.20 14.21
C ARG A 138 -0.60 7.39 15.16
N LEU A 139 -1.43 8.42 14.98
CA LEU A 139 -1.48 9.57 15.89
C LEU A 139 -2.04 9.17 17.26
N ASP A 140 -3.08 8.36 17.33
CA ASP A 140 -3.64 7.87 18.59
C ASP A 140 -2.64 6.96 19.34
N GLN A 141 -1.95 6.08 18.61
CA GLN A 141 -0.84 5.30 19.16
C GLN A 141 0.26 6.21 19.72
N LEU A 142 0.70 7.23 18.96
CA LEU A 142 1.71 8.18 19.42
C LEU A 142 1.26 8.96 20.66
N ARG A 143 -0.01 9.40 20.72
CA ARG A 143 -0.60 10.02 21.93
C ARG A 143 -0.54 9.09 23.14
N SER A 144 -0.87 7.80 22.97
CA SER A 144 -0.78 6.82 24.07
C SER A 144 0.67 6.59 24.54
N MET A 145 1.65 6.65 23.64
CA MET A 145 3.07 6.54 23.98
C MET A 145 3.57 7.78 24.73
N VAL A 146 3.09 8.98 24.35
CA VAL A 146 3.41 10.23 25.04
C VAL A 146 2.95 10.20 26.49
N VAL A 147 1.75 9.71 26.80
CA VAL A 147 1.28 9.59 28.21
C VAL A 147 2.23 8.72 29.06
N GLN A 148 2.67 7.57 28.53
CA GLN A 148 3.64 6.71 29.24
C GLN A 148 5.02 7.36 29.38
N LEU A 149 5.41 8.21 28.42
CA LEU A 149 6.70 8.88 28.40
C LEU A 149 6.71 10.11 29.33
N GLU A 150 5.59 10.85 29.42
CA GLU A 150 5.32 11.88 30.43
C GLU A 150 5.48 11.29 31.83
N GLU A 151 4.84 10.16 32.13
CA GLU A 151 4.97 9.50 33.44
C GLU A 151 6.43 9.10 33.75
N LYS A 152 7.14 8.52 32.78
CA LYS A 152 8.56 8.16 32.94
C LYS A 152 9.46 9.37 33.19
N VAL A 153 9.20 10.49 32.51
CA VAL A 153 9.94 11.76 32.70
C VAL A 153 9.57 12.47 34.00
N GLN A 154 8.35 12.30 34.51
CA GLN A 154 7.96 12.75 35.85
C GLN A 154 8.70 11.95 36.93
N ARG A 155 8.71 10.61 36.84
CA ARG A 155 9.43 9.72 37.77
C ARG A 155 10.95 9.88 37.72
N ARG A 156 11.52 10.21 36.56
CA ARG A 156 12.96 10.40 36.35
C ARG A 156 13.27 11.78 35.75
N PRO A 157 13.19 12.85 36.56
CA PRO A 157 13.26 14.23 36.09
C PRO A 157 14.57 14.61 35.38
N ASN A 158 15.68 13.91 35.65
CA ASN A 158 17.00 14.21 35.10
C ASN A 158 17.41 13.25 33.96
N ASP A 159 16.51 12.37 33.50
CA ASP A 159 16.74 11.48 32.35
C ASP A 159 16.76 12.29 31.05
N GLN A 160 17.95 12.72 30.63
CA GLN A 160 18.19 13.47 29.38
C GLN A 160 17.56 12.76 28.16
N LYS A 161 17.66 11.43 28.08
CA LYS A 161 17.12 10.65 26.95
C LYS A 161 15.59 10.64 26.97
N GLY A 162 14.99 10.44 28.14
CA GLY A 162 13.54 10.54 28.33
C GLY A 162 12.99 11.92 27.96
N VAL A 163 13.65 12.99 28.42
CA VAL A 163 13.27 14.38 28.12
C VAL A 163 13.41 14.69 26.61
N ALA A 164 14.47 14.23 25.96
CA ALA A 164 14.67 14.40 24.51
C ALA A 164 13.59 13.69 23.69
N LEU A 165 13.31 12.42 23.99
CA LEU A 165 12.27 11.64 23.32
C LEU A 165 10.87 12.25 23.53
N LEU A 166 10.59 12.81 24.72
CA LEU A 166 9.31 13.46 24.99
C LEU A 166 9.17 14.76 24.19
N GLY A 167 10.23 15.55 24.07
CA GLY A 167 10.28 16.69 23.16
C GLY A 167 10.01 16.29 21.71
N GLN A 168 10.66 15.24 21.22
CA GLN A 168 10.49 14.73 19.86
C GLN A 168 9.06 14.25 19.60
N ALA A 169 8.46 13.54 20.56
CA ALA A 169 7.09 13.06 20.44
C ALA A 169 6.06 14.21 20.44
N TYR A 170 6.28 15.28 21.22
CA TYR A 170 5.47 16.49 21.13
C TYR A 170 5.61 17.20 19.77
N VAL A 171 6.81 17.31 19.20
CA VAL A 171 7.00 17.84 17.83
C VAL A 171 6.21 17.02 16.81
N ALA A 172 6.28 15.68 16.89
CA ALA A 172 5.57 14.79 15.98
C ALA A 172 4.03 14.85 16.11
N LEU A 173 3.50 15.31 17.27
CA LEU A 173 2.07 15.59 17.48
C LEU A 173 1.66 17.03 17.12
N GLY A 174 2.60 17.91 16.74
CA GLY A 174 2.36 19.34 16.55
C GLY A 174 2.21 20.15 17.84
N GLU A 175 2.54 19.56 19.00
CA GLU A 175 2.41 20.18 20.33
C GLU A 175 3.68 20.97 20.67
N TYR A 176 4.09 21.87 19.77
CA TYR A 176 5.41 22.53 19.78
C TYR A 176 5.71 23.29 21.09
N GLU A 177 4.73 23.95 21.71
CA GLU A 177 4.89 24.61 23.01
C GLU A 177 5.30 23.66 24.14
N LYS A 178 4.84 22.41 24.12
CA LYS A 178 5.29 21.38 25.07
C LYS A 178 6.70 20.90 24.71
N ALA A 179 7.02 20.77 23.42
CA ALA A 179 8.38 20.44 22.96
C ALA A 179 9.40 21.51 23.39
N VAL A 180 9.08 22.80 23.22
CA VAL A 180 9.90 23.94 23.69
C VAL A 180 10.21 23.81 25.18
N LYS A 181 9.22 23.47 26.02
CA LYS A 181 9.43 23.25 27.46
C LYS A 181 10.37 22.08 27.74
N MET A 182 10.23 20.96 27.03
CA MET A 182 11.11 19.79 27.21
C MET A 182 12.54 20.07 26.73
N TYR A 183 12.72 20.69 25.57
CA TYR A 183 14.07 20.99 25.08
C TYR A 183 14.74 22.13 25.87
N ARG A 184 14.00 23.13 26.37
CA ARG A 184 14.54 24.14 27.32
C ARG A 184 15.09 23.47 28.59
N ARG A 185 14.46 22.38 29.05
CA ARG A 185 14.94 21.54 30.15
C ARG A 185 16.17 20.71 29.73
N LEU A 186 16.15 20.11 28.54
CA LEU A 186 17.28 19.34 28.00
C LEU A 186 18.55 20.19 27.87
N VAL A 187 18.41 21.44 27.40
CA VAL A 187 19.50 22.43 27.34
C VAL A 187 20.10 22.67 28.73
N LYS A 188 19.30 22.73 29.81
CA LYS A 188 19.83 22.81 31.18
C LYS A 188 20.54 21.51 31.61
N LEU A 189 19.90 20.35 31.40
CA LEU A 189 20.42 19.05 31.82
C LEU A 189 21.73 18.64 31.11
N THR A 190 21.94 19.12 29.88
CA THR A 190 23.13 18.85 29.05
C THR A 190 24.20 19.95 29.17
N ASN A 191 24.03 20.93 30.06
CA ASN A 191 24.86 22.13 30.15
C ASN A 191 25.07 22.82 28.79
N ARG A 192 23.96 23.07 28.09
CA ARG A 192 23.88 23.65 26.73
C ARG A 192 24.58 22.80 25.66
N GLY A 193 24.48 21.48 25.70
CA GLY A 193 25.02 20.62 24.63
C GLY A 193 24.43 20.95 23.25
N THR A 194 25.24 20.91 22.20
CA THR A 194 24.89 21.38 20.84
C THR A 194 23.60 20.75 20.30
N GLU A 195 23.41 19.44 20.45
CA GLU A 195 22.18 18.76 20.00
C GLU A 195 20.93 19.22 20.76
N ALA A 196 21.05 19.49 22.06
CA ALA A 196 19.95 20.00 22.87
C ALA A 196 19.59 21.44 22.47
N LEU A 197 20.59 22.27 22.15
CA LEU A 197 20.39 23.61 21.59
C LEU A 197 19.70 23.54 20.23
N ALA A 198 20.11 22.64 19.34
CA ALA A 198 19.53 22.51 18.01
C ALA A 198 18.05 22.11 18.06
N ALA A 199 17.73 21.04 18.79
CA ALA A 199 16.33 20.61 18.99
C ALA A 199 15.47 21.69 19.68
N TYR A 200 16.08 22.49 20.57
CA TYR A 200 15.42 23.62 21.20
C TYR A 200 15.14 24.78 20.22
N GLY A 201 16.11 25.16 19.39
CA GLY A 201 15.96 26.17 18.35
C GLY A 201 14.92 25.78 17.31
N GLU A 202 14.90 24.51 16.89
CA GLU A 202 13.86 23.95 16.00
C GLU A 202 12.47 24.04 16.61
N ALA A 203 12.29 23.62 17.86
CA ALA A 203 10.99 23.69 18.52
C ALA A 203 10.49 25.13 18.70
N LEU A 204 11.38 26.09 18.99
CA LEU A 204 11.03 27.52 19.01
C LEU A 204 10.60 28.02 17.62
N ALA A 205 11.31 27.62 16.57
CA ALA A 205 10.99 27.97 15.18
C ALA A 205 9.64 27.38 14.73
N LEU A 206 9.29 26.17 15.18
CA LEU A 206 8.03 25.49 14.87
C LEU A 206 6.84 25.98 15.70
N ALA A 207 7.07 26.42 16.94
CA ALA A 207 6.02 26.98 17.81
C ALA A 207 5.51 28.34 17.34
N GLY A 208 6.35 29.13 16.63
CA GLY A 208 5.96 30.42 16.08
C GLY A 208 5.06 30.30 14.85
N ASN A 209 3.84 30.82 14.92
CA ASN A 209 2.95 31.02 13.76
C ASN A 209 3.38 32.21 12.86
N GLY A 210 4.68 32.49 12.76
CA GLY A 210 5.20 33.74 12.19
C GLY A 210 6.71 33.72 11.97
N PRO A 211 7.40 34.89 12.03
CA PRO A 211 8.84 34.96 11.84
C PRO A 211 9.63 34.16 12.88
N ILE A 212 10.77 33.59 12.48
CA ILE A 212 11.66 32.82 13.39
C ILE A 212 11.99 33.68 14.63
N PRO A 213 11.65 33.25 15.86
CA PRO A 213 11.84 34.05 17.07
C PRO A 213 13.29 34.47 17.30
N LYS A 214 13.53 35.64 17.90
CA LYS A 214 14.89 36.10 18.23
C LYS A 214 15.62 35.15 19.17
N GLU A 215 14.93 34.50 20.12
CA GLU A 215 15.52 33.45 20.98
C GLU A 215 16.07 32.29 20.13
N ALA A 216 15.35 31.85 19.10
CA ALA A 216 15.82 30.80 18.19
C ALA A 216 17.03 31.27 17.35
N GLN A 217 17.01 32.51 16.83
CA GLN A 217 18.14 33.09 16.09
C GLN A 217 19.43 33.09 16.95
N THR A 218 19.35 33.49 18.23
CA THR A 218 20.50 33.46 19.15
C THR A 218 21.00 32.03 19.41
N VAL A 219 20.09 31.07 19.59
CA VAL A 219 20.46 29.65 19.78
C VAL A 219 21.18 29.09 18.54
N PHE A 220 20.70 29.39 17.33
CA PHE A 220 21.35 28.96 16.08
C PHE A 220 22.73 29.64 15.87
N GLN A 221 22.89 30.89 16.28
CA GLN A 221 24.20 31.57 16.26
C GLN A 221 25.19 30.93 17.25
N GLU A 222 24.75 30.56 18.45
CA GLU A 222 25.58 29.83 19.44
C GLU A 222 26.03 28.46 18.91
N ILE A 223 25.18 27.76 18.14
CA ILE A 223 25.54 26.50 17.49
C ILE A 223 26.63 26.74 16.44
N LEU A 224 26.49 27.74 15.55
CA LEU A 224 27.50 28.03 14.51
C LEU A 224 28.89 28.37 15.06
N VAL A 225 28.97 28.97 16.24
CA VAL A 225 30.25 29.25 16.92
C VAL A 225 30.94 27.97 17.41
N ARG A 226 30.18 26.90 17.68
CA ARG A 226 30.69 25.63 18.22
C ARG A 226 30.86 24.55 17.16
N ASP A 227 29.93 24.49 16.22
CA ASP A 227 29.89 23.56 15.11
C ASP A 227 29.38 24.27 13.86
N ALA A 228 30.33 24.72 13.03
CA ALA A 228 30.04 25.32 11.73
C ALA A 228 29.64 24.29 10.65
N ASN A 229 29.55 22.99 10.98
CA ASN A 229 29.08 21.95 10.06
C ASN A 229 27.64 21.51 10.35
N ASP A 230 27.03 21.93 11.46
CA ASP A 230 25.61 21.67 11.70
C ASP A 230 24.76 22.34 10.60
N PRO A 231 23.93 21.60 9.85
CA PRO A 231 23.14 22.17 8.76
C PRO A 231 21.96 23.02 9.25
N ARG A 232 21.48 22.80 10.49
CA ARG A 232 20.23 23.38 11.00
C ARG A 232 20.30 24.90 11.16
N PRO A 233 21.35 25.51 11.78
CA PRO A 233 21.45 26.96 11.88
C PRO A 233 21.37 27.69 10.54
N TYR A 234 22.05 27.18 9.51
CA TYR A 234 22.02 27.81 8.18
C TYR A 234 20.62 27.84 7.57
N PHE A 235 19.85 26.75 7.74
CA PHE A 235 18.47 26.69 7.25
C PHE A 235 17.59 27.74 7.94
N TYR A 236 17.56 27.75 9.28
CA TYR A 236 16.68 28.62 10.06
C TYR A 236 17.12 30.09 10.09
N LEU A 237 18.42 30.39 10.09
CA LEU A 237 18.91 31.77 10.00
C LEU A 237 18.66 32.36 8.61
N GLY A 238 18.85 31.59 7.53
CA GLY A 238 18.46 32.02 6.18
C GLY A 238 16.96 32.26 6.05
N MET A 239 16.11 31.41 6.66
CA MET A 239 14.67 31.68 6.76
C MET A 239 14.37 32.97 7.53
N ALA A 240 15.06 33.19 8.66
CA ALA A 240 14.89 34.40 9.46
C ALA A 240 15.28 35.66 8.67
N ASP A 241 16.37 35.61 7.90
CA ASP A 241 16.80 36.71 7.03
C ASP A 241 15.80 36.97 5.89
N ALA A 242 15.30 35.92 5.22
CA ALA A 242 14.30 36.05 4.17
C ALA A 242 13.01 36.70 4.69
N GLN A 243 12.50 36.23 5.84
CA GLN A 243 11.32 36.82 6.51
C GLN A 243 11.54 38.27 6.97
N GLN A 244 12.79 38.71 7.12
CA GLN A 244 13.16 40.10 7.45
C GLN A 244 13.55 40.92 6.20
N GLY A 245 13.23 40.43 4.98
CA GLY A 245 13.52 41.09 3.71
C GLY A 245 15.01 41.11 3.32
N ARG A 246 15.89 40.47 4.10
CA ARG A 246 17.33 40.38 3.83
C ARG A 246 17.65 39.24 2.86
N LEU A 247 16.97 39.24 1.71
CA LEU A 247 17.01 38.16 0.72
C LEU A 247 18.44 37.78 0.29
N LYS A 248 19.34 38.77 0.14
CA LYS A 248 20.76 38.51 -0.16
C LYS A 248 21.44 37.68 0.93
N ALA A 249 21.31 38.07 2.20
CA ALA A 249 21.89 37.34 3.33
C ALA A 249 21.28 35.93 3.49
N ALA A 250 19.98 35.78 3.20
CA ALA A 250 19.31 34.49 3.16
C ALA A 250 19.91 33.57 2.08
N ILE A 251 20.07 34.07 0.85
CA ILE A 251 20.70 33.35 -0.26
C ILE A 251 22.14 32.96 0.10
N ASP A 252 22.95 33.88 0.62
CA ASP A 252 24.34 33.62 1.01
C ASP A 252 24.43 32.54 2.11
N THR A 253 23.55 32.60 3.12
CA THR A 253 23.48 31.63 4.23
C THR A 253 23.04 30.25 3.76
N TRP A 254 22.01 30.17 2.91
CA TRP A 254 21.55 28.91 2.34
C TRP A 254 22.54 28.33 1.31
N MET A 255 23.29 29.16 0.57
CA MET A 255 24.38 28.70 -0.30
C MET A 255 25.55 28.12 0.50
N ALA A 256 25.83 28.62 1.72
CA ALA A 256 26.79 28.00 2.62
C ALA A 256 26.34 26.59 3.06
N LEU A 257 25.04 26.38 3.28
CA LEU A 257 24.47 25.05 3.55
C LEU A 257 24.56 24.11 2.34
N VAL A 258 24.26 24.61 1.13
CA VAL A 258 24.40 23.81 -0.11
C VAL A 258 25.85 23.33 -0.28
N LYS A 259 26.83 24.21 -0.08
CA LYS A 259 28.28 23.89 -0.20
C LYS A 259 28.76 22.84 0.82
N ARG A 260 28.11 22.72 1.98
CA ARG A 260 28.44 21.75 3.04
C ARG A 260 27.62 20.45 2.96
N SER A 261 26.56 20.41 2.14
CA SER A 261 25.65 19.27 2.07
C SER A 261 26.15 18.18 1.12
N PRO A 262 25.92 16.88 1.43
CA PRO A 262 26.13 15.79 0.47
C PRO A 262 25.30 16.01 -0.82
N PRO A 263 25.83 15.74 -2.03
CA PRO A 263 25.13 16.01 -3.30
C PRO A 263 23.80 15.27 -3.52
N ASP A 264 23.54 14.23 -2.73
CA ASP A 264 22.33 13.40 -2.75
C ASP A 264 21.39 13.66 -1.56
N ALA A 265 21.71 14.65 -0.72
CA ALA A 265 20.92 15.00 0.46
C ALA A 265 19.48 15.38 0.09
N ARG A 266 18.50 14.65 0.65
CA ARG A 266 17.08 14.71 0.24
C ARG A 266 16.43 16.09 0.40
N TRP A 267 16.99 16.97 1.24
CA TRP A 267 16.50 18.33 1.46
C TRP A 267 17.00 19.35 0.43
N LEU A 268 18.04 19.04 -0.34
CA LEU A 268 18.64 19.98 -1.31
C LEU A 268 17.65 20.53 -2.35
N PRO A 269 16.72 19.75 -2.94
CA PRO A 269 15.75 20.31 -3.90
C PRO A 269 14.80 21.33 -3.27
N GLN A 270 14.43 21.14 -2.00
CA GLN A 270 13.58 22.09 -1.28
C GLN A 270 14.35 23.38 -0.94
N LEU A 271 15.60 23.25 -0.48
CA LEU A 271 16.49 24.38 -0.24
C LEU A 271 16.78 25.18 -1.53
N ALA A 272 17.01 24.47 -2.64
CA ALA A 272 17.18 25.08 -3.96
C ALA A 272 15.93 25.86 -4.40
N SER A 273 14.73 25.34 -4.13
CA SER A 273 13.48 26.08 -4.37
C SER A 273 13.38 27.37 -3.56
N LEU A 274 13.76 27.35 -2.27
CA LEU A 274 13.79 28.55 -1.42
C LEU A 274 14.78 29.60 -1.94
N ILE A 275 16.00 29.19 -2.31
CA ILE A 275 17.02 30.09 -2.88
C ILE A 275 16.53 30.67 -4.22
N GLY A 276 15.90 29.86 -5.07
CA GLY A 276 15.33 30.31 -6.34
C GLY A 276 14.19 31.32 -6.17
N GLN A 277 13.33 31.13 -5.17
CA GLN A 277 12.27 32.09 -4.82
C GLN A 277 12.85 33.41 -4.32
N ALA A 278 13.78 33.37 -3.36
CA ALA A 278 14.45 34.57 -2.84
C ALA A 278 15.26 35.31 -3.93
N SER A 279 15.90 34.59 -4.85
CA SER A 279 16.62 35.19 -5.98
C SER A 279 15.66 35.95 -6.91
N LYS A 280 14.51 35.34 -7.22
CA LYS A 280 13.46 35.97 -8.04
C LYS A 280 12.89 37.22 -7.37
N GLU A 281 12.62 37.17 -6.06
CA GLU A 281 12.10 38.31 -5.30
C GLU A 281 13.13 39.45 -5.18
N LEU A 282 14.42 39.11 -5.06
CA LEU A 282 15.54 40.06 -5.10
C LEU A 282 15.83 40.60 -6.52
N GLY A 283 15.20 40.06 -7.57
CA GLY A 283 15.41 40.49 -8.95
C GLY A 283 16.74 40.00 -9.57
N VAL A 284 17.36 38.95 -9.02
CA VAL A 284 18.63 38.39 -9.50
C VAL A 284 18.46 37.00 -10.10
N ALA A 285 19.36 36.62 -11.01
CA ALA A 285 19.42 35.25 -11.52
C ALA A 285 19.78 34.27 -10.38
N PRO A 286 19.10 33.11 -10.26
CA PRO A 286 19.47 32.09 -9.29
C PRO A 286 20.91 31.56 -9.54
N PRO A 287 21.68 31.18 -8.50
CA PRO A 287 23.02 30.64 -8.69
C PRO A 287 23.02 29.37 -9.56
N PRO A 288 24.05 29.14 -10.41
CA PRO A 288 24.07 28.00 -11.34
C PRO A 288 23.90 26.63 -10.66
N GLU A 289 24.43 26.46 -9.45
CA GLU A 289 24.31 25.25 -8.64
C GLU A 289 22.84 24.96 -8.28
N ILE A 290 22.06 26.01 -8.05
CA ILE A 290 20.63 25.93 -7.71
C ILE A 290 19.81 25.55 -8.93
N LEU A 291 20.19 26.02 -10.12
CA LEU A 291 19.57 25.61 -11.39
C LEU A 291 19.80 24.13 -11.68
N ALA A 292 20.94 23.56 -11.28
CA ALA A 292 21.20 22.12 -11.39
C ALA A 292 20.40 21.29 -10.36
N LEU A 293 20.32 21.74 -9.11
CA LEU A 293 19.59 21.05 -8.03
C LEU A 293 18.05 21.14 -8.16
N SER A 294 17.54 22.16 -8.85
CA SER A 294 16.09 22.35 -9.07
C SER A 294 15.54 21.53 -10.23
N GLN A 295 16.39 20.89 -11.04
CA GLN A 295 15.96 20.03 -12.13
C GLN A 295 15.62 18.63 -11.60
N PRO A 296 14.55 17.98 -12.10
CA PRO A 296 14.25 16.60 -11.73
C PRO A 296 15.39 15.70 -12.18
N LYS A 297 16.07 15.05 -11.23
CA LYS A 297 17.11 14.06 -11.49
C LYS A 297 16.49 12.88 -12.24
N LEU A 298 16.56 12.94 -13.57
CA LEU A 298 16.18 11.83 -14.45
C LEU A 298 16.90 10.56 -13.96
N PRO A 299 16.20 9.42 -13.86
CA PRO A 299 16.84 8.20 -13.38
C PRO A 299 18.04 7.88 -14.28
N PRO A 300 19.19 7.49 -13.72
CA PRO A 300 20.29 7.04 -14.53
C PRO A 300 19.81 5.87 -15.38
N PHE A 301 19.89 6.01 -16.71
CA PHE A 301 19.73 4.87 -17.60
C PHE A 301 20.75 3.82 -17.17
N ALA A 302 20.26 2.68 -16.69
CA ALA A 302 21.12 1.64 -16.16
C ALA A 302 22.03 1.14 -17.29
N SER A 303 23.30 1.52 -17.23
CA SER A 303 24.40 0.89 -17.95
C SER A 303 24.64 -0.48 -17.31
N GLY A 304 23.70 -1.40 -17.57
CA GLY A 304 23.84 -2.80 -17.23
C GLY A 304 25.11 -3.37 -17.86
N GLY A 305 25.89 -4.09 -17.05
CA GLY A 305 27.22 -4.56 -17.42
C GLY A 305 27.23 -5.48 -18.65
N ALA A 306 28.39 -5.54 -19.30
CA ALA A 306 28.60 -6.37 -20.48
C ALA A 306 28.64 -7.87 -20.14
N SER A 307 27.69 -8.63 -20.69
CA SER A 307 27.87 -10.06 -20.99
C SER A 307 26.91 -10.54 -22.07
N GLY A 308 27.46 -10.84 -23.26
CA GLY A 308 26.94 -11.78 -24.27
C GLY A 308 25.46 -11.70 -24.70
N GLY A 309 25.19 -11.12 -25.87
CA GLY A 309 23.89 -11.29 -26.54
C GLY A 309 23.66 -10.29 -27.68
N ALA A 310 24.01 -10.67 -28.91
CA ALA A 310 23.81 -9.80 -30.06
C ALA A 310 22.32 -9.69 -30.45
N SER A 311 21.71 -8.54 -30.19
CA SER A 311 20.62 -8.01 -31.04
C SER A 311 20.69 -6.48 -31.11
N SER A 312 20.85 -5.97 -32.32
CA SER A 312 21.04 -4.55 -32.62
C SER A 312 19.70 -3.80 -32.69
N GLY A 313 19.58 -2.68 -31.98
CA GLY A 313 18.32 -1.92 -31.93
C GLY A 313 18.35 -0.58 -31.18
N ALA A 314 19.50 0.11 -31.18
CA ALA A 314 19.69 1.36 -30.45
C ALA A 314 18.61 2.41 -30.79
N SER A 315 17.81 2.78 -29.79
CA SER A 315 16.67 3.70 -29.92
C SER A 315 16.90 5.02 -29.18
N GLY A 316 18.08 5.62 -29.41
CA GLY A 316 18.48 6.93 -28.91
C GLY A 316 19.79 7.38 -29.57
N PRO A 317 19.98 8.69 -29.83
CA PRO A 317 21.19 9.19 -30.46
C PRO A 317 22.43 9.02 -29.56
N THR A 318 23.58 8.73 -30.15
CA THR A 318 24.85 8.61 -29.41
C THR A 318 25.31 9.98 -28.88
N ARG A 319 26.25 9.97 -27.93
CA ARG A 319 26.82 11.19 -27.35
C ARG A 319 27.46 12.11 -28.41
N GLU A 320 28.08 11.51 -29.42
CA GLU A 320 28.66 12.19 -30.59
C GLU A 320 27.59 12.82 -31.48
N GLN A 321 26.49 12.10 -31.74
CA GLN A 321 25.35 12.62 -32.50
C GLN A 321 24.67 13.81 -31.79
N MET A 322 24.62 13.78 -30.45
CA MET A 322 24.13 14.93 -29.65
C MET A 322 25.07 16.14 -29.71
N GLN A 323 26.39 15.95 -29.82
CA GLN A 323 27.35 17.04 -30.01
C GLN A 323 27.28 17.62 -31.43
N ALA A 324 27.19 16.76 -32.46
CA ALA A 324 27.00 17.20 -33.84
C ALA A 324 25.72 18.05 -34.01
N ALA A 325 24.63 17.70 -33.33
CA ALA A 325 23.36 18.43 -33.36
C ALA A 325 23.41 19.85 -32.74
N GLN A 326 24.42 20.16 -31.90
CA GLN A 326 24.61 21.49 -31.33
C GLN A 326 25.14 22.48 -32.39
N ASN A 327 25.89 22.00 -33.38
CA ASN A 327 26.49 22.81 -34.44
C ASN A 327 25.61 22.92 -35.72
N MET A 328 24.41 22.34 -35.72
CA MET A 328 23.47 22.41 -36.85
C MET A 328 22.67 23.72 -36.87
N THR A 329 22.43 24.26 -38.06
CA THR A 329 21.45 25.35 -38.25
C THR A 329 20.02 24.88 -37.89
N PRO A 330 19.07 25.80 -37.62
CA PRO A 330 17.68 25.43 -37.33
C PRO A 330 17.06 24.53 -38.41
N GLU A 331 17.35 24.80 -39.68
CA GLU A 331 16.84 24.08 -40.86
C GLU A 331 17.45 22.68 -40.94
N GLN A 332 18.77 22.56 -40.75
CA GLN A 332 19.48 21.27 -40.69
C GLN A 332 18.96 20.41 -39.54
N ARG A 333 18.76 21.02 -38.36
CA ARG A 333 18.19 20.36 -37.19
C ARG A 333 16.76 19.87 -37.46
N GLN A 334 15.94 20.67 -38.16
CA GLN A 334 14.58 20.27 -38.53
C GLN A 334 14.55 19.14 -39.56
N ALA A 335 15.46 19.15 -40.56
CA ALA A 335 15.63 18.05 -41.51
C ALA A 335 16.11 16.76 -40.82
N PHE A 336 17.04 16.86 -39.86
CA PHE A 336 17.51 15.74 -39.05
C PHE A 336 16.41 15.16 -38.15
N ILE A 337 15.57 16.00 -37.54
CA ILE A 337 14.40 15.53 -36.76
C ILE A 337 13.41 14.80 -37.68
N ARG A 338 13.10 15.34 -38.87
CA ARG A 338 12.22 14.66 -39.84
C ARG A 338 12.73 13.27 -40.22
N SER A 339 14.01 13.12 -40.58
CA SER A 339 14.57 11.82 -40.98
C SER A 339 14.55 10.78 -39.86
N MET A 340 14.75 11.19 -38.59
CA MET A 340 14.57 10.30 -37.44
C MET A 340 13.11 9.86 -37.25
N VAL A 341 12.15 10.77 -37.45
CA VAL A 341 10.71 10.48 -37.33
C VAL A 341 10.24 9.57 -38.46
N ASP A 342 10.71 9.78 -39.69
CA ASP A 342 10.40 8.90 -40.83
C ASP A 342 11.00 7.50 -40.64
N LYS A 343 12.22 7.38 -40.10
CA LYS A 343 12.81 6.08 -39.74
C LYS A 343 12.00 5.35 -38.66
N LEU A 344 11.53 6.07 -37.64
CA LEU A 344 10.61 5.52 -36.62
C LEU A 344 9.28 5.07 -37.25
N ALA A 345 8.72 5.85 -38.18
CA ALA A 345 7.50 5.48 -38.90
C ALA A 345 7.69 4.21 -39.74
N GLN A 346 8.83 4.07 -40.42
CA GLN A 346 9.17 2.88 -41.19
C GLN A 346 9.37 1.64 -40.30
N GLN A 347 10.05 1.79 -39.17
CA GLN A 347 10.21 0.71 -38.18
C GLN A 347 8.86 0.25 -37.60
N LEU A 348 7.91 1.18 -37.40
CA LEU A 348 6.57 0.86 -36.90
C LEU A 348 5.65 0.23 -37.94
N LYS A 349 5.94 0.39 -39.25
CA LYS A 349 5.30 -0.44 -40.29
C LYS A 349 5.75 -1.91 -40.19
N ALA A 350 7.02 -2.16 -39.86
CA ALA A 350 7.53 -3.52 -39.64
C ALA A 350 7.09 -4.12 -38.30
N ASN A 351 6.93 -3.29 -37.26
CA ASN A 351 6.42 -3.69 -35.94
C ASN A 351 5.06 -3.03 -35.63
N PRO A 352 3.97 -3.39 -36.34
CA PRO A 352 2.70 -2.66 -36.33
C PRO A 352 1.93 -2.76 -35.01
N ASN A 353 2.44 -3.53 -34.03
CA ASN A 353 1.84 -3.76 -32.72
C ASN A 353 2.51 -2.97 -31.57
N ASP A 354 3.61 -2.23 -31.80
CA ASP A 354 4.23 -1.39 -30.76
C ASP A 354 3.39 -0.13 -30.44
N LEU A 355 2.42 -0.31 -29.55
CA LEU A 355 1.55 0.76 -29.05
C LEU A 355 2.30 1.96 -28.46
N GLN A 356 3.47 1.75 -27.84
CA GLN A 356 4.26 2.85 -27.28
C GLN A 356 5.03 3.59 -28.38
N GLY A 357 5.52 2.86 -29.38
CA GLY A 357 6.10 3.40 -30.60
C GLY A 357 5.13 4.30 -31.36
N TRP A 358 3.90 3.85 -31.61
CA TRP A 358 2.88 4.68 -32.25
C TRP A 358 2.58 5.95 -31.44
N ARG A 359 2.58 5.89 -30.09
CA ARG A 359 2.47 7.08 -29.22
C ARG A 359 3.66 8.02 -29.29
N ARG A 360 4.89 7.51 -29.41
CA ARG A 360 6.09 8.34 -29.67
C ARG A 360 5.96 9.04 -31.02
N LEU A 361 5.57 8.29 -32.06
CA LEU A 361 5.42 8.81 -33.42
C LEU A 361 4.34 9.91 -33.52
N ALA A 362 3.16 9.71 -32.92
CA ALA A 362 2.10 10.71 -32.92
C ALA A 362 2.55 12.06 -32.32
N ARG A 363 3.22 12.03 -31.16
CA ARG A 363 3.76 13.24 -30.52
C ARG A 363 4.87 13.91 -31.34
N ALA A 364 5.68 13.13 -32.06
CA ALA A 364 6.72 13.68 -32.91
C ALA A 364 6.12 14.42 -34.12
N TYR A 365 5.07 13.88 -34.74
CA TYR A 365 4.33 14.57 -35.80
C TYR A 365 3.58 15.81 -35.29
N ASP A 366 3.06 15.81 -34.06
CA ASP A 366 2.48 17.01 -33.45
C ASP A 366 3.50 18.16 -33.34
N VAL A 367 4.72 17.86 -32.87
CA VAL A 367 5.82 18.85 -32.74
C VAL A 367 6.31 19.34 -34.11
N LEU A 368 6.29 18.49 -35.13
CA LEU A 368 6.62 18.85 -36.50
C LEU A 368 5.49 19.59 -37.25
N GLY A 369 4.29 19.71 -36.66
CA GLY A 369 3.11 20.31 -37.29
C GLY A 369 2.41 19.41 -38.33
N GLU A 370 2.82 18.16 -38.47
CA GLU A 370 2.35 17.21 -39.49
C GLU A 370 1.02 16.54 -39.06
N LYS A 371 -0.03 17.36 -38.93
CA LYS A 371 -1.32 17.01 -38.31
C LYS A 371 -1.98 15.75 -38.88
N ASP A 372 -1.93 15.54 -40.19
CA ASP A 372 -2.55 14.36 -40.83
C ASP A 372 -1.82 13.07 -40.48
N LYS A 373 -0.48 13.07 -40.46
CA LYS A 373 0.31 11.92 -40.02
C LYS A 373 0.13 11.67 -38.51
N ALA A 374 0.02 12.72 -37.69
CA ALA A 374 -0.31 12.60 -36.27
C ALA A 374 -1.69 11.95 -36.06
N LYS A 375 -2.70 12.31 -36.87
CA LYS A 375 -4.03 11.70 -36.87
C LYS A 375 -3.97 10.21 -37.21
N GLN A 376 -3.30 9.83 -38.30
CA GLN A 376 -3.13 8.43 -38.70
C GLN A 376 -2.43 7.59 -37.61
N ALA A 377 -1.39 8.13 -36.97
CA ALA A 377 -0.73 7.47 -35.85
C ALA A 377 -1.67 7.26 -34.64
N ARG A 378 -2.55 8.23 -34.34
CA ARG A 378 -3.58 8.11 -33.29
C ARG A 378 -4.68 7.11 -33.63
N GLU A 379 -5.10 7.03 -34.89
CA GLU A 379 -6.03 6.01 -35.35
C GLU A 379 -5.45 4.60 -35.17
N ARG A 380 -4.15 4.41 -35.48
CA ARG A 380 -3.46 3.14 -35.23
C ARG A 380 -3.35 2.81 -33.73
N ILE A 381 -3.08 3.80 -32.86
CA ILE A 381 -3.12 3.64 -31.39
C ILE A 381 -4.51 3.16 -30.95
N ALA A 382 -5.58 3.81 -31.43
CA ALA A 382 -6.96 3.46 -31.07
C ALA A 382 -7.35 2.05 -31.55
N ALA A 383 -6.91 1.65 -32.75
CA ALA A 383 -7.10 0.29 -33.27
C ALA A 383 -6.40 -0.76 -32.39
N LEU A 384 -5.15 -0.53 -32.00
CA LEU A 384 -4.38 -1.41 -31.12
C LEU A 384 -4.97 -1.50 -29.70
N GLN A 385 -5.58 -0.42 -29.19
CA GLN A 385 -6.29 -0.45 -27.92
C GLN A 385 -7.60 -1.24 -27.98
N LYS A 386 -8.33 -1.17 -29.12
CA LYS A 386 -9.54 -1.98 -29.34
C LYS A 386 -9.22 -3.47 -29.49
N SER A 387 -8.20 -3.84 -30.26
CA SER A 387 -7.79 -5.25 -30.37
C SER A 387 -7.22 -5.81 -29.06
N GLY A 388 -6.47 -5.00 -28.32
CA GLY A 388 -6.02 -5.33 -26.95
C GLY A 388 -7.17 -5.55 -25.96
N ALA A 389 -8.31 -4.89 -26.15
CA ALA A 389 -9.52 -5.12 -25.35
C ALA A 389 -10.29 -6.39 -25.78
N GLN A 390 -10.27 -6.77 -27.06
CA GLN A 390 -10.89 -8.01 -27.54
C GLN A 390 -10.10 -9.26 -27.12
N ASN A 391 -8.77 -9.22 -27.14
CA ASN A 391 -7.92 -10.31 -26.62
C ASN A 391 -7.91 -10.43 -25.08
N GLN A 392 -8.66 -9.58 -24.36
CA GLN A 392 -8.88 -9.66 -22.91
C GLN A 392 -10.33 -10.02 -22.57
N GLY A 393 -10.98 -10.84 -23.42
CA GLY A 393 -12.34 -11.37 -23.25
C GLY A 393 -12.53 -12.35 -22.09
N GLY A 394 -11.94 -12.07 -20.92
CA GLY A 394 -11.92 -12.94 -19.75
C GLY A 394 -11.62 -12.19 -18.45
N GLY A 395 -12.37 -11.12 -18.15
CA GLY A 395 -12.23 -10.43 -16.86
C GLY A 395 -12.75 -8.99 -16.80
N GLN A 396 -14.02 -8.82 -16.44
CA GLN A 396 -14.62 -7.66 -15.76
C GLN A 396 -14.16 -6.24 -16.19
N SER A 397 -15.02 -5.58 -16.96
CA SER A 397 -14.88 -4.18 -17.43
C SER A 397 -14.46 -3.18 -16.35
N ARG A 398 -13.21 -2.70 -16.42
CA ARG A 398 -12.80 -1.44 -15.78
C ARG A 398 -13.15 -0.26 -16.68
N VAL A 399 -14.36 0.28 -16.49
CA VAL A 399 -14.70 1.62 -16.98
C VAL A 399 -13.79 2.62 -16.26
N ALA A 400 -13.06 3.45 -17.01
CA ALA A 400 -12.24 4.51 -16.42
C ALA A 400 -13.15 5.53 -15.70
N PRO A 401 -12.79 6.00 -14.50
CA PRO A 401 -13.56 7.05 -13.83
C PRO A 401 -13.49 8.35 -14.65
N PRO A 402 -14.57 9.16 -14.69
CA PRO A 402 -14.52 10.47 -15.31
C PRO A 402 -13.50 11.37 -14.58
N PRO A 403 -12.92 12.37 -15.28
CA PRO A 403 -11.96 13.28 -14.67
C PRO A 403 -12.59 14.02 -13.48
N GLY A 404 -11.80 14.16 -12.41
CA GLY A 404 -12.18 15.00 -11.27
C GLY A 404 -12.27 16.49 -11.65
N PRO A 405 -12.83 17.33 -10.77
CA PRO A 405 -13.03 18.75 -11.06
C PRO A 405 -11.71 19.44 -11.43
N THR A 406 -11.75 20.31 -12.45
CA THR A 406 -10.57 21.04 -12.91
C THR A 406 -10.08 22.02 -11.84
N ARG A 407 -8.83 22.49 -11.96
CA ARG A 407 -8.25 23.46 -11.03
C ARG A 407 -9.08 24.75 -10.92
N GLU A 408 -9.67 25.17 -12.04
CA GLU A 408 -10.60 26.31 -12.14
C GLU A 408 -11.92 26.03 -11.39
N GLN A 409 -12.50 24.84 -11.56
CA GLN A 409 -13.71 24.44 -10.83
C GLN A 409 -13.47 24.36 -9.31
N MET A 410 -12.28 23.93 -8.88
CA MET A 410 -11.90 23.95 -7.46
C MET A 410 -11.73 25.37 -6.90
N GLN A 411 -11.22 26.32 -7.70
CA GLN A 411 -11.13 27.73 -7.30
C GLN A 411 -12.51 28.41 -7.25
N ALA A 412 -13.36 28.18 -8.26
CA ALA A 412 -14.74 28.69 -8.26
C ALA A 412 -15.57 28.17 -7.07
N ALA A 413 -15.30 26.96 -6.57
CA ALA A 413 -15.96 26.41 -5.39
C ALA A 413 -15.50 27.04 -4.06
N GLN A 414 -14.33 27.70 -4.03
CA GLN A 414 -13.82 28.39 -2.84
C GLN A 414 -14.52 29.74 -2.62
N SER A 415 -14.97 30.41 -3.69
CA SER A 415 -15.72 31.67 -3.64
C SER A 415 -17.25 31.53 -3.50
N MET A 416 -17.78 30.30 -3.44
CA MET A 416 -19.21 30.04 -3.23
C MET A 416 -19.64 30.19 -1.77
N THR A 417 -20.82 30.76 -1.55
CA THR A 417 -21.50 30.73 -0.24
C THR A 417 -21.86 29.28 0.15
N PRO A 418 -22.13 28.98 1.43
CA PRO A 418 -22.55 27.64 1.86
C PRO A 418 -23.75 27.09 1.08
N GLU A 419 -24.73 27.94 0.77
CA GLU A 419 -25.96 27.61 0.06
C GLU A 419 -25.67 27.32 -1.42
N GLN A 420 -24.85 28.16 -2.07
CA GLN A 420 -24.40 27.94 -3.45
C GLN A 420 -23.59 26.65 -3.57
N ARG A 421 -22.71 26.37 -2.60
CA ARG A 421 -21.94 25.13 -2.53
C ARG A 421 -22.85 23.91 -2.37
N GLN A 422 -23.90 24.01 -1.55
CA GLN A 422 -24.87 22.92 -1.37
C GLN A 422 -25.72 22.69 -2.64
N ALA A 423 -26.15 23.76 -3.32
CA ALA A 423 -26.83 23.67 -4.62
C ALA A 423 -25.94 23.04 -5.71
N PHE A 424 -24.66 23.43 -5.76
CA PHE A 424 -23.67 22.85 -6.67
C PHE A 424 -23.47 21.35 -6.40
N ILE A 425 -23.32 20.94 -5.13
CA ILE A 425 -23.22 19.52 -4.75
C ILE A 425 -24.47 18.75 -5.19
N ARG A 426 -25.68 19.24 -4.92
CA ARG A 426 -26.93 18.61 -5.41
C ARG A 426 -26.91 18.40 -6.92
N SER A 427 -26.53 19.42 -7.69
CA SER A 427 -26.46 19.33 -9.16
C SER A 427 -25.48 18.26 -9.67
N MET A 428 -24.40 17.98 -8.95
CA MET A 428 -23.45 16.90 -9.28
C MET A 428 -24.02 15.53 -8.93
N VAL A 429 -24.73 15.43 -7.79
CA VAL A 429 -25.39 14.20 -7.35
C VAL A 429 -26.54 13.81 -8.29
N ASP A 430 -27.32 14.77 -8.76
CA ASP A 430 -28.39 14.53 -9.74
C ASP A 430 -27.83 14.09 -11.11
N LYS A 431 -26.73 14.69 -11.58
CA LYS A 431 -26.02 14.21 -12.79
C LYS A 431 -25.51 12.78 -12.63
N LEU A 432 -24.94 12.43 -11.47
CA LEU A 432 -24.52 11.07 -11.17
C LEU A 432 -25.72 10.11 -11.15
N ALA A 433 -26.84 10.49 -10.55
CA ALA A 433 -28.07 9.70 -10.55
C ALA A 433 -28.60 9.45 -11.97
N GLN A 434 -28.59 10.47 -12.83
CA GLN A 434 -29.01 10.36 -14.23
C GLN A 434 -28.06 9.46 -15.03
N GLN A 435 -26.75 9.59 -14.83
CA GLN A 435 -25.75 8.70 -15.46
C GLN A 435 -25.94 7.24 -15.04
N LEU A 436 -26.32 6.98 -13.78
CA LEU A 436 -26.55 5.62 -13.26
C LEU A 436 -27.88 5.01 -13.71
N LYS A 437 -28.86 5.83 -14.13
CA LYS A 437 -30.02 5.34 -14.87
C LYS A 437 -29.62 4.83 -16.26
N ALA A 438 -28.65 5.47 -16.91
CA ALA A 438 -28.12 5.04 -18.22
C ALA A 438 -27.16 3.84 -18.13
N ASN A 439 -26.42 3.71 -17.02
CA ASN A 439 -25.56 2.56 -16.72
C ASN A 439 -25.98 1.88 -15.40
N PRO A 440 -27.10 1.13 -15.39
CA PRO A 440 -27.68 0.57 -14.18
C PRO A 440 -26.76 -0.45 -13.47
N ASN A 441 -25.75 -1.00 -14.17
CA ASN A 441 -24.85 -2.02 -13.64
C ASN A 441 -23.60 -1.47 -12.92
N ASP A 442 -23.40 -0.14 -12.83
CA ASP A 442 -22.25 0.44 -12.08
C ASP A 442 -22.48 0.40 -10.56
N LEU A 443 -22.18 -0.75 -9.96
CA LEU A 443 -22.21 -1.00 -8.52
C LEU A 443 -21.39 0.03 -7.70
N GLN A 444 -20.26 0.52 -8.23
CA GLN A 444 -19.43 1.51 -7.52
C GLN A 444 -20.01 2.92 -7.65
N GLY A 445 -20.67 3.21 -8.78
CA GLY A 445 -21.52 4.38 -8.98
C GLY A 445 -22.65 4.45 -7.96
N TRP A 446 -23.46 3.39 -7.85
CA TRP A 446 -24.56 3.34 -6.87
C TRP A 446 -24.05 3.52 -5.42
N ARG A 447 -22.90 2.94 -5.04
CA ARG A 447 -22.25 3.18 -3.73
C ARG A 447 -21.76 4.62 -3.51
N ARG A 448 -21.38 5.33 -4.56
CA ARG A 448 -21.05 6.76 -4.49
C ARG A 448 -22.32 7.59 -4.33
N LEU A 449 -23.36 7.28 -5.11
CA LEU A 449 -24.65 7.95 -5.06
C LEU A 449 -25.33 7.83 -3.68
N ALA A 450 -25.38 6.62 -3.11
CA ALA A 450 -25.96 6.39 -1.78
C ALA A 450 -25.30 7.27 -0.70
N ARG A 451 -23.95 7.28 -0.64
CA ARG A 451 -23.19 8.11 0.31
C ARG A 451 -23.38 9.61 0.08
N ALA A 452 -23.55 10.05 -1.16
CA ALA A 452 -23.81 11.45 -1.46
C ALA A 452 -25.21 11.89 -0.97
N TYR A 453 -26.22 11.04 -1.13
CA TYR A 453 -27.55 11.28 -0.55
C TYR A 453 -27.54 11.25 0.99
N ASP A 454 -26.76 10.37 1.63
CA ASP A 454 -26.58 10.39 3.09
C ASP A 454 -26.03 11.74 3.58
N VAL A 455 -25.00 12.28 2.92
CA VAL A 455 -24.39 13.58 3.25
C VAL A 455 -25.35 14.76 2.99
N LEU A 456 -26.22 14.65 2.00
CA LEU A 456 -27.27 15.64 1.71
C LEU A 456 -28.52 15.52 2.60
N GLY A 457 -28.60 14.47 3.44
CA GLY A 457 -29.78 14.18 4.28
C GLY A 457 -30.95 13.55 3.54
N GLU A 458 -30.78 13.17 2.27
CA GLU A 458 -31.83 12.66 1.37
C GLU A 458 -32.04 11.15 1.58
N LYS A 459 -32.51 10.79 2.79
CA LYS A 459 -32.56 9.40 3.31
C LYS A 459 -33.31 8.42 2.41
N ASP A 460 -34.41 8.83 1.79
CA ASP A 460 -35.21 7.95 0.93
C ASP A 460 -34.47 7.60 -0.37
N LYS A 461 -33.85 8.59 -1.02
CA LYS A 461 -33.01 8.35 -2.21
C LYS A 461 -31.75 7.53 -1.86
N ALA A 462 -31.18 7.71 -0.66
CA ALA A 462 -30.10 6.87 -0.16
C ALA A 462 -30.54 5.40 0.01
N LYS A 463 -31.77 5.17 0.50
CA LYS A 463 -32.38 3.83 0.62
C LYS A 463 -32.60 3.18 -0.75
N GLU A 464 -33.13 3.91 -1.73
CA GLU A 464 -33.30 3.41 -3.11
C GLU A 464 -31.96 3.04 -3.76
N ALA A 465 -30.95 3.91 -3.65
CA ALA A 465 -29.61 3.63 -4.15
C ALA A 465 -29.02 2.37 -3.49
N ARG A 466 -29.24 2.16 -2.19
CA ARG A 466 -28.84 0.94 -1.47
C ARG A 466 -29.60 -0.31 -1.91
N ALA A 467 -30.89 -0.20 -2.24
CA ALA A 467 -31.63 -1.32 -2.83
C ALA A 467 -31.05 -1.74 -4.18
N LYS A 468 -30.66 -0.78 -5.04
CA LYS A 468 -29.95 -1.08 -6.31
C LYS A 468 -28.59 -1.73 -6.06
N ILE A 469 -27.83 -1.31 -5.04
CA ILE A 469 -26.59 -1.97 -4.63
C ILE A 469 -26.83 -3.44 -4.24
N ALA A 470 -27.86 -3.73 -3.44
CA ALA A 470 -28.17 -5.10 -2.99
C ALA A 470 -28.46 -6.04 -4.17
N VAL A 471 -29.35 -5.62 -5.08
CA VAL A 471 -29.69 -6.35 -6.31
C VAL A 471 -28.45 -6.65 -7.16
N LEU A 472 -27.58 -5.64 -7.37
CA LEU A 472 -26.32 -5.81 -8.12
C LEU A 472 -25.27 -6.67 -7.40
N GLN A 473 -25.45 -6.97 -6.11
CA GLN A 473 -24.58 -7.87 -5.35
C GLN A 473 -25.13 -9.30 -5.26
N GLY A 474 -26.23 -9.63 -5.95
CA GLY A 474 -26.84 -10.95 -5.91
C GLY A 474 -27.42 -11.30 -4.53
N LYS A 475 -27.77 -10.29 -3.72
CA LYS A 475 -28.54 -10.48 -2.49
C LYS A 475 -30.02 -10.19 -2.79
N PRO A 476 -30.95 -11.09 -2.42
CA PRO A 476 -32.38 -10.83 -2.55
C PRO A 476 -32.83 -9.67 -1.65
#